data_AF-A0A2H6H5E1-F1
#
_entry.id   AF-A0A2H6H5E1-F1
#
_cell.length_a   1.000
_cell.length_b   1.000
_cell.length_c   1.000
_cell.angle_alpha   90.00
_cell.angle_beta   90.00
_cell.angle_gamma   90.00
#
_symmetry.space_group_name_H-M   'P 1'
#
loop_
_entity.id
_entity.type
_entity.pdbx_description
1 polymer ?
#
loop_
_entity_poly.entity_id
_entity_poly.type
_entity_poly.pdbx_seq_one_letter_code
_entity_poly.pdbx_strand_id
1 'polypeptide(L)'
;MRRLIPLLALAMILAACSKGTEPDLTTTTRVAPPTTTVTTVASTTTAAQPSASTSTTSGSLPGYTVVAGSAGGILVVLLDPGNYSDIDIRNVVDDAIERFAPVELHVVDSREAADLVLVENPTEDQQKILDEHQFARVIGDQLEFLGPYASSGSVSIGS
;
A
#
# COMPACT_ATOMS: atom_id res chain seq x y z
N MET A 1 -0.28 21.00 44.94
CA MET A 1 0.32 19.83 45.64
C MET A 1 -0.14 18.61 44.86
N ARG A 2 0.63 17.62 44.41
CA ARG A 2 1.96 17.16 44.78
C ARG A 2 2.41 16.20 43.65
N ARG A 3 3.67 16.32 43.27
CA ARG A 3 4.45 15.60 42.23
C ARG A 3 4.30 14.07 42.30
N LEU A 4 4.50 13.36 41.19
CA LEU A 4 5.72 12.55 40.96
C LEU A 4 5.82 11.97 39.53
N ILE A 5 6.98 12.19 38.92
CA ILE A 5 7.52 11.55 37.69
C ILE A 5 8.45 10.41 38.14
N PRO A 6 8.52 9.29 37.41
CA PRO A 6 9.82 8.79 36.92
C PRO A 6 9.67 8.32 35.46
N LEU A 7 10.34 8.86 34.44
CA LEU A 7 11.79 8.77 34.14
C LEU A 7 12.31 7.34 34.23
N LEU A 8 12.17 6.58 33.15
CA LEU A 8 12.95 5.38 32.90
C LEU A 8 13.56 5.47 31.50
N ALA A 9 14.77 6.02 31.48
CA ALA A 9 15.69 5.90 30.36
C ALA A 9 16.27 4.48 30.38
N LEU A 10 16.14 3.76 29.27
CA LEU A 10 16.89 2.52 29.03
C LEU A 10 17.64 2.66 27.71
N ALA A 11 18.87 3.16 27.80
CA ALA A 11 19.86 3.04 26.75
C ALA A 11 20.44 1.63 26.78
N MET A 12 20.34 0.89 25.68
CA MET A 12 21.15 -0.29 25.45
C MET A 12 22.01 -0.09 24.21
N ILE A 13 23.32 -0.25 24.41
CA ILE A 13 24.40 -0.03 23.47
C ILE A 13 24.97 -1.40 23.06
N LEU A 14 25.50 -1.48 21.85
CA LEU A 14 26.43 -2.48 21.28
C LEU A 14 25.85 -3.79 20.74
N ALA A 15 25.84 -3.89 19.41
CA ALA A 15 26.59 -4.94 18.72
C ALA A 15 26.99 -4.45 17.31
N ALA A 16 28.23 -3.97 17.18
CA ALA A 16 28.89 -3.87 15.89
C ALA A 16 29.26 -5.28 15.42
N CYS A 17 28.51 -5.84 14.48
CA CYS A 17 28.94 -6.99 13.69
C CYS A 17 29.64 -6.49 12.42
N SER A 18 30.95 -6.37 12.53
CA SER A 18 31.86 -6.37 11.40
C SER A 18 32.05 -7.80 10.85
N LYS A 19 32.45 -7.86 9.57
CA LYS A 19 32.71 -9.02 8.68
C LYS A 19 31.54 -9.26 7.73
N GLY A 20 31.61 -8.91 6.45
CA GLY A 20 32.73 -9.02 5.53
C GLY A 20 32.48 -10.24 4.64
N THR A 21 32.13 -10.02 3.38
CA THR A 21 32.23 -10.95 2.24
C THR A 21 31.82 -10.15 1.00
N GLU A 22 32.82 -9.64 0.30
CA GLU A 22 32.73 -9.39 -1.14
C GLU A 22 32.73 -10.77 -1.83
N PRO A 23 31.88 -10.97 -2.84
CA PRO A 23 32.34 -11.80 -3.93
C PRO A 23 32.02 -11.19 -5.31
N ASP A 24 33.07 -11.23 -6.11
CA ASP A 24 33.08 -11.65 -7.50
C ASP A 24 32.19 -10.93 -8.52
N LEU A 25 32.87 -10.00 -9.17
CA LEU A 25 32.70 -9.62 -10.57
C LEU A 25 32.60 -10.87 -11.47
N THR A 26 31.40 -11.36 -11.73
CA THR A 26 31.18 -12.43 -12.72
C THR A 26 30.65 -11.83 -14.02
N THR A 27 31.57 -11.66 -14.96
CA THR A 27 31.32 -11.43 -16.39
C THR A 27 30.32 -12.46 -16.92
N THR A 28 29.15 -12.03 -17.36
CA THR A 28 28.24 -12.86 -18.16
C THR A 28 28.19 -12.33 -19.59
N THR A 29 28.78 -13.08 -20.50
CA THR A 29 28.61 -12.94 -21.94
C THR A 29 27.34 -13.70 -22.32
N ARG A 30 26.31 -13.02 -22.86
CA ARG A 30 25.14 -13.70 -23.45
C ARG A 30 25.08 -13.45 -24.95
N VAL A 31 25.23 -14.56 -25.67
CA VAL A 31 25.22 -14.72 -27.13
C VAL A 31 23.77 -14.73 -27.67
N ALA A 32 23.57 -13.96 -28.75
CA ALA A 32 22.58 -13.96 -29.84
C ALA A 32 21.05 -14.18 -29.60
N PRO A 33 20.18 -13.43 -30.32
CA PRO A 33 18.73 -13.65 -30.35
C PRO A 33 18.32 -14.69 -31.40
N PRO A 34 17.30 -15.54 -31.14
CA PRO A 34 16.57 -16.19 -32.22
C PRO A 34 15.39 -15.33 -32.69
N THR A 35 15.44 -14.98 -33.98
CA THR A 35 14.32 -14.44 -34.78
C THR A 35 13.11 -15.36 -34.68
N THR A 36 11.96 -14.84 -34.24
CA THR A 36 10.68 -15.57 -34.28
C THR A 36 9.78 -14.98 -35.36
N THR A 37 9.49 -15.79 -36.36
CA THR A 37 8.56 -15.55 -37.46
C THR A 37 7.13 -15.49 -36.94
N VAL A 38 6.39 -14.40 -37.23
CA VAL A 38 4.95 -14.32 -36.95
C VAL A 38 4.20 -14.96 -38.12
N THR A 39 3.51 -16.07 -37.86
CA THR A 39 2.51 -16.65 -38.76
C THR A 39 1.13 -16.21 -38.30
N THR A 40 0.50 -15.33 -39.07
CA THR A 40 -0.89 -14.92 -38.89
C THR A 40 -1.80 -16.00 -39.47
N VAL A 41 -2.61 -16.65 -38.63
CA VAL A 41 -3.76 -17.44 -39.07
C VAL A 41 -5.03 -16.86 -38.43
N ALA A 42 -5.90 -16.34 -39.29
CA ALA A 42 -7.24 -15.90 -38.93
C ALA A 42 -8.16 -17.13 -38.78
N SER A 43 -8.97 -17.17 -37.72
CA SER A 43 -10.23 -17.91 -37.68
C SER A 43 -11.15 -17.37 -36.58
N THR A 44 -12.40 -17.17 -36.99
CA THR A 44 -13.60 -16.65 -36.30
C THR A 44 -14.05 -17.46 -35.08
N THR A 45 -14.66 -16.81 -34.09
CA THR A 45 -16.05 -17.08 -33.60
C THR A 45 -16.46 -16.11 -32.48
N THR A 46 -17.68 -15.61 -32.60
CA THR A 46 -18.41 -14.81 -31.61
C THR A 46 -18.69 -15.59 -30.32
N ALA A 47 -18.29 -15.02 -29.18
CA ALA A 47 -18.96 -15.20 -27.89
C ALA A 47 -18.74 -13.91 -27.08
N ALA A 48 -19.79 -13.10 -26.92
CA ALA A 48 -19.80 -11.97 -26.02
C ALA A 48 -19.87 -12.50 -24.59
N GLN A 49 -18.71 -12.66 -23.96
CA GLN A 49 -18.58 -12.78 -22.51
C GLN A 49 -18.31 -11.35 -22.00
N PRO A 50 -19.07 -10.83 -21.02
CA PRO A 50 -18.62 -9.67 -20.27
C PRO A 50 -17.43 -10.15 -19.43
N SER A 51 -16.23 -10.12 -20.02
CA SER A 51 -15.02 -10.12 -19.23
C SER A 51 -15.04 -8.80 -18.48
N ALA A 52 -15.28 -8.87 -17.18
CA ALA A 52 -14.92 -7.79 -16.28
C ALA A 52 -13.45 -7.46 -16.59
N SER A 53 -13.22 -6.29 -17.20
CA SER A 53 -11.87 -5.77 -17.38
C SER A 53 -11.34 -5.45 -16.00
N THR A 54 -10.63 -6.40 -15.40
CA THR A 54 -9.69 -6.06 -14.33
C THR A 54 -8.58 -5.26 -15.00
N SER A 55 -8.69 -3.93 -14.92
CA SER A 55 -7.62 -3.03 -15.36
C SER A 55 -6.43 -3.25 -14.44
N THR A 56 -5.57 -4.21 -14.75
CA THR A 56 -4.24 -4.29 -14.15
C THR A 56 -3.43 -3.11 -14.72
N THR A 57 -3.50 -1.97 -14.03
CA THR A 57 -2.64 -0.83 -14.35
C THR A 57 -1.21 -1.27 -14.09
N SER A 58 -0.43 -1.52 -15.16
CA SER A 58 1.00 -1.87 -15.10
C SER A 58 1.88 -0.68 -14.68
N GLY A 59 1.44 0.10 -13.71
CA GLY A 59 2.26 1.07 -13.00
C GLY A 59 3.07 0.35 -11.92
N SER A 60 4.29 0.80 -11.67
CA SER A 60 5.05 0.31 -10.52
C SER A 60 4.25 0.59 -9.26
N LEU A 61 3.85 -0.44 -8.53
CA LEU A 61 3.15 -0.27 -7.26
C LEU A 61 4.07 0.51 -6.30
N PRO A 62 3.57 1.58 -5.64
CA PRO A 62 4.39 2.25 -4.65
C PRO A 62 4.67 1.35 -3.45
N GLY A 63 5.81 1.55 -2.82
CA GLY A 63 6.19 0.82 -1.61
C GLY A 63 5.20 1.11 -0.48
N TYR A 64 4.72 0.05 0.16
CA TYR A 64 3.84 0.16 1.32
C TYR A 64 4.22 -0.86 2.38
N THR A 65 3.92 -0.52 3.63
CA THR A 65 4.13 -1.39 4.79
C THR A 65 2.84 -1.49 5.58
N VAL A 66 2.44 -2.71 5.94
CA VAL A 66 1.35 -2.92 6.89
C VAL A 66 1.87 -2.60 8.30
N VAL A 67 1.33 -1.55 8.92
CA VAL A 67 1.77 -1.08 10.24
C VAL A 67 0.86 -1.53 11.36
N ALA A 68 -0.41 -1.78 11.07
CA ALA A 68 -1.36 -2.34 12.01
C ALA A 68 -2.39 -3.21 11.26
N GLY A 69 -2.97 -4.15 11.99
CA GLY A 69 -4.04 -4.99 11.47
C GLY A 69 -3.68 -6.45 11.25
N SER A 70 -4.68 -7.21 10.83
CA SER A 70 -4.56 -8.63 10.52
C SER A 70 -5.48 -8.99 9.35
N ALA A 71 -5.16 -10.07 8.64
CA ALA A 71 -5.97 -10.56 7.52
C ALA A 71 -7.41 -10.85 8.00
N GLY A 72 -8.40 -10.32 7.28
CA GLY A 72 -9.82 -10.41 7.66
C GLY A 72 -10.29 -9.45 8.76
N GLY A 73 -9.48 -8.47 9.16
CA GLY A 73 -9.84 -7.44 10.14
C GLY A 73 -9.69 -6.02 9.59
N ILE A 74 -9.39 -5.07 10.48
CA ILE A 74 -8.97 -3.71 10.11
C ILE A 74 -7.49 -3.78 9.71
N LEU A 75 -7.15 -3.29 8.52
CA LEU A 75 -5.78 -3.22 8.01
C LEU A 75 -5.36 -1.76 7.86
N VAL A 76 -4.21 -1.40 8.39
CA VAL A 76 -3.64 -0.06 8.23
C VAL A 76 -2.36 -0.16 7.43
N VAL A 77 -2.38 0.46 6.26
CA VAL A 77 -1.30 0.49 5.29
C VAL A 77 -0.62 1.85 5.36
N LEU A 78 0.67 1.84 5.66
CA LEU A 78 1.55 3.01 5.59
C LEU A 78 2.22 3.03 4.22
N LEU A 79 1.94 4.06 3.43
CA LEU A 79 2.68 4.35 2.21
C LEU A 79 4.05 4.91 2.55
N ASP A 80 5.07 4.56 1.77
CA ASP A 80 6.36 5.22 1.85
C ASP A 80 6.20 6.73 1.56
N PRO A 81 7.10 7.61 2.02
CA PRO A 81 7.01 9.03 1.67
C PRO A 81 7.24 9.23 0.16
N GLY A 82 6.28 9.86 -0.52
CA GLY A 82 6.32 10.03 -1.98
C GLY A 82 5.20 10.92 -2.50
N ASN A 83 5.13 11.06 -3.83
CA ASN A 83 3.99 11.67 -4.50
C ASN A 83 3.17 10.56 -5.14
N TYR A 84 1.91 10.49 -4.79
CA TYR A 84 0.99 9.46 -5.26
C TYR A 84 -0.14 10.10 -6.06
N SER A 85 -0.58 9.42 -7.11
CA SER A 85 -1.84 9.72 -7.77
C SER A 85 -2.98 8.93 -7.12
N ASP A 86 -4.22 9.30 -7.41
CA ASP A 86 -5.40 8.51 -7.04
C ASP A 86 -5.33 7.08 -7.57
N ILE A 87 -4.74 6.90 -8.75
CA ILE A 87 -4.50 5.58 -9.37
C ILE A 87 -3.47 4.78 -8.56
N ASP A 88 -2.40 5.41 -8.08
CA ASP A 88 -1.37 4.71 -7.27
C ASP A 88 -1.97 4.22 -5.95
N ILE A 89 -2.74 5.07 -5.27
CA ILE A 89 -3.44 4.72 -4.03
C ILE A 89 -4.41 3.56 -4.28
N ARG A 90 -5.19 3.64 -5.36
CA ARG A 90 -6.11 2.56 -5.74
C ARG A 90 -5.38 1.24 -5.98
N ASN A 91 -4.26 1.26 -6.71
CA ASN A 91 -3.48 0.05 -6.97
C ASN A 91 -2.96 -0.59 -5.67
N VAL A 92 -2.57 0.22 -4.67
CA VAL A 92 -2.16 -0.29 -3.34
C VAL A 92 -3.34 -0.90 -2.60
N VAL A 93 -4.50 -0.24 -2.65
CA VAL A 93 -5.73 -0.75 -2.05
C VAL A 93 -6.11 -2.09 -2.67
N ASP A 94 -6.12 -2.18 -4.00
CA ASP A 94 -6.45 -3.42 -4.74
C ASP A 94 -5.47 -4.56 -4.34
N ASP A 95 -4.15 -4.29 -4.33
CA ASP A 95 -3.14 -5.29 -3.92
C ASP A 95 -3.34 -5.74 -2.46
N ALA A 96 -3.61 -4.81 -1.55
CA ALA A 96 -3.82 -5.11 -0.14
C ALA A 96 -5.13 -5.89 0.09
N ILE A 97 -6.20 -5.60 -0.65
CA ILE A 97 -7.45 -6.36 -0.60
C ILE A 97 -7.25 -7.78 -1.11
N GLU A 98 -6.60 -7.95 -2.26
CA GLU A 98 -6.33 -9.27 -2.83
C GLU A 98 -5.45 -10.12 -1.90
N ARG A 99 -4.49 -9.50 -1.22
CA ARG A 99 -3.49 -10.19 -0.40
C ARG A 99 -3.97 -10.51 1.01
N PHE A 100 -4.74 -9.62 1.63
CA PHE A 100 -5.12 -9.72 3.04
C PHE A 100 -6.62 -9.88 3.29
N ALA A 101 -7.46 -9.68 2.26
CA ALA A 101 -8.92 -9.68 2.35
C ALA A 101 -9.45 -9.00 3.63
N PRO A 102 -9.06 -7.73 3.91
CA PRO A 102 -9.46 -7.03 5.11
C PRO A 102 -10.95 -6.66 5.06
N VAL A 103 -11.56 -6.49 6.23
CA VAL A 103 -12.94 -5.97 6.36
C VAL A 103 -12.96 -4.45 6.20
N GLU A 104 -11.92 -3.80 6.72
CA GLU A 104 -11.70 -2.36 6.64
C GLU A 104 -10.22 -2.11 6.36
N LEU A 105 -9.92 -1.18 5.46
CA LEU A 105 -8.54 -0.84 5.12
C LEU A 105 -8.35 0.67 5.17
N HIS A 106 -7.29 1.13 5.84
CA HIS A 106 -6.93 2.55 5.87
C HIS A 106 -5.56 2.74 5.22
N VAL A 107 -5.48 3.70 4.31
CA VAL A 107 -4.23 4.10 3.66
C VAL A 107 -3.81 5.44 4.23
N VAL A 108 -2.62 5.46 4.83
CA VAL A 108 -2.02 6.64 5.45
C VAL A 108 -0.58 6.82 4.99
N ASP A 109 -0.06 8.03 5.02
CA ASP A 109 1.37 8.32 4.76
C ASP A 109 2.20 8.55 6.03
N SER A 110 1.52 8.81 7.16
CA SER A 110 2.16 9.06 8.44
C SER A 110 1.86 7.95 9.45
N ARG A 111 2.89 7.57 10.22
CA ARG A 111 2.73 6.62 11.33
C ARG A 111 1.83 7.20 12.43
N GLU A 112 1.84 8.52 12.64
CA GLU A 112 0.93 9.15 13.61
C GLU A 112 -0.53 8.95 13.19
N ALA A 113 -0.84 9.12 11.91
CA ALA A 113 -2.19 8.87 11.38
C ALA A 113 -2.58 7.38 11.47
N ALA A 114 -1.61 6.47 11.30
CA ALA A 114 -1.85 5.04 11.42
C ALA A 114 -2.32 4.63 12.83
N ASP A 115 -1.75 5.22 13.88
CA ASP A 115 -2.18 4.98 15.26
C ASP A 115 -3.51 5.69 15.55
N LEU A 116 -3.70 6.89 15.00
CA LEU A 116 -4.92 7.70 15.22
C LEU A 116 -6.16 7.11 14.55
N VAL A 117 -6.03 6.39 13.43
CA VAL A 117 -7.19 5.83 12.72
C VAL A 117 -7.88 4.72 13.53
N LEU A 118 -7.17 4.13 14.49
CA LEU A 118 -7.69 3.12 15.40
C LEU A 118 -8.32 3.74 16.67
N VAL A 119 -8.23 5.05 16.85
CA VAL A 119 -8.82 5.77 17.97
C VAL A 119 -10.28 6.08 17.65
N GLU A 120 -11.22 5.59 18.44
CA GLU A 120 -12.66 5.78 18.20
C GLU A 120 -13.11 7.26 18.29
N ASN A 121 -12.42 8.08 19.10
CA ASN A 121 -12.76 9.48 19.31
C ASN A 121 -11.49 10.34 19.33
N PRO A 122 -10.90 10.65 18.16
CA PRO A 122 -9.79 11.59 18.07
C PRO A 122 -10.23 13.00 18.51
N THR A 123 -9.34 13.72 19.17
CA THR A 123 -9.49 15.17 19.43
C THR A 123 -9.49 15.97 18.12
N GLU A 124 -9.95 17.22 18.14
CA GLU A 124 -9.97 18.08 16.93
C GLU A 124 -8.59 18.20 16.27
N ASP A 125 -7.53 18.33 17.07
CA ASP A 125 -6.15 18.38 16.57
C ASP A 125 -5.72 17.06 15.91
N GLN A 126 -6.15 15.93 16.46
CA GLN A 126 -5.87 14.60 15.89
C GLN A 126 -6.69 14.33 14.62
N GLN A 127 -7.93 14.79 14.59
CA GLN A 127 -8.79 14.72 13.42
C GLN A 127 -8.13 15.47 12.25
N LYS A 128 -7.58 16.66 12.51
CA LYS A 128 -6.83 17.42 11.50
C LYS A 128 -5.62 16.66 10.93
N ILE A 129 -4.92 15.88 11.76
CA ILE A 129 -3.83 15.01 11.31
C ILE A 129 -4.37 13.91 10.39
N LEU A 130 -5.47 13.27 10.76
CA LEU A 130 -6.11 12.26 9.91
C LEU A 130 -6.56 12.86 8.58
N ASP A 131 -7.19 14.03 8.58
CA ASP A 131 -7.60 14.72 7.35
C ASP A 131 -6.41 15.12 6.44
N GLU A 132 -5.22 15.33 6.99
CA GLU A 132 -4.03 15.67 6.22
C GLU A 132 -3.26 14.43 5.71
N HIS A 133 -3.28 13.33 6.47
CA HIS A 133 -2.41 12.17 6.28
C HIS A 133 -3.14 10.86 5.94
N GLN A 134 -4.47 10.85 5.97
CA GLN A 134 -5.28 9.72 5.52
C GLN A 134 -5.71 9.96 4.09
N PHE A 135 -5.23 9.10 3.19
CA PHE A 135 -5.45 9.27 1.75
C PHE A 135 -6.66 8.49 1.26
N ALA A 136 -6.96 7.36 1.90
CA ALA A 136 -8.11 6.55 1.58
C ALA A 136 -8.55 5.68 2.75
N ARG A 137 -9.82 5.28 2.73
CA ARG A 137 -10.29 4.12 3.49
C ARG A 137 -11.13 3.21 2.60
N VAL A 138 -11.23 1.95 2.99
CA VAL A 138 -12.13 0.96 2.42
C VAL A 138 -13.00 0.42 3.52
N ILE A 139 -14.31 0.40 3.30
CA ILE A 139 -15.26 -0.28 4.17
C ILE A 139 -16.04 -1.27 3.31
N GLY A 140 -15.84 -2.57 3.56
CA GLY A 140 -16.39 -3.62 2.71
C GLY A 140 -15.81 -3.54 1.29
N ASP A 141 -16.67 -3.23 0.33
CA ASP A 141 -16.38 -3.11 -1.10
C ASP A 141 -16.35 -1.65 -1.58
N GLN A 142 -16.34 -0.67 -0.68
CA GLN A 142 -16.31 0.75 -1.04
C GLN A 142 -14.99 1.41 -0.62
N LEU A 143 -14.20 1.83 -1.62
CA LEU A 143 -13.03 2.70 -1.45
C LEU A 143 -13.49 4.16 -1.45
N GLU A 144 -13.19 4.87 -0.38
CA GLU A 144 -13.44 6.29 -0.21
C GLU A 144 -12.10 7.02 -0.14
N PHE A 145 -11.88 7.96 -1.05
CA PHE A 145 -10.70 8.82 -0.99
C PHE A 145 -10.92 9.93 0.04
N LEU A 146 -9.89 10.22 0.82
CA LEU A 146 -9.93 11.14 1.95
C LEU A 146 -8.81 12.17 1.86
N GLY A 147 -8.92 13.20 2.70
CA GLY A 147 -7.92 14.26 2.82
C GLY A 147 -7.58 14.92 1.49
N PRO A 148 -6.30 14.93 1.06
CA PRO A 148 -5.89 15.56 -0.20
C PRO A 148 -6.50 14.90 -1.44
N TYR A 149 -6.97 13.65 -1.35
CA TYR A 149 -7.59 12.91 -2.44
C TYR A 149 -9.12 12.90 -2.36
N ALA A 150 -9.74 13.57 -1.38
CA ALA A 150 -11.19 13.59 -1.22
C ALA A 150 -11.96 14.08 -2.48
N SER A 151 -11.30 14.89 -3.32
CA SER A 151 -11.87 15.32 -4.61
C SER A 151 -12.10 14.17 -5.61
N SER A 152 -11.41 13.04 -5.44
CA SER A 152 -11.57 11.83 -6.24
C SER A 152 -12.86 11.05 -5.89
N GLY A 153 -13.48 11.34 -4.74
CA GLY A 153 -14.76 10.77 -4.31
C GLY A 153 -14.65 9.33 -3.78
N SER A 154 -15.64 8.50 -4.08
CA SER A 154 -15.67 7.08 -3.68
C SER A 154 -15.87 6.17 -4.88
N VAL A 155 -15.24 5.00 -4.88
CA VAL A 155 -15.34 3.98 -5.92
C VAL A 155 -15.62 2.61 -5.29
N SER A 156 -16.48 1.81 -5.93
CA SER A 156 -16.69 0.42 -5.51
C SER A 156 -15.54 -0.46 -6.02
N ILE A 157 -14.96 -1.25 -5.12
CA ILE A 157 -13.91 -2.23 -5.36
C ILE A 157 -14.55 -3.62 -5.26
N GLY A 158 -14.55 -4.37 -6.37
CA GLY A 158 -15.25 -5.64 -6.48
C GLY A 158 -16.55 -5.50 -7.29
N SER A 159 -16.88 -6.54 -8.06
CA SER A 159 -18.07 -6.63 -8.93
C SER A 159 -18.85 -7.90 -8.64
#